data_AF-A0A1B6FMF6-F1
#
_entry.id   AF-A0A1B6FMF6-F1
#
_cell.length_a   1.000
_cell.length_b   1.000
_cell.length_c   1.000
_cell.angle_alpha   90.00
_cell.angle_beta   90.00
_cell.angle_gamma   90.00
#
_symmetry.space_group_name_H-M   'P 1'
#
loop_
_entity.id
_entity.type
_entity.pdbx_description
1 polymer ?
#
loop_
_entity_poly.entity_id
_entity_poly.type
_entity_poly.pdbx_seq_one_letter_code
_entity_poly.pdbx_strand_id
1 'polypeptide(L)'
;NTSAVAWTAEPMLTLKIPFPDRRPVICLDALLPRVVELALTSSDRQTKSAACEVLHALVILFTGLGVSMPQDEALTSLLRHLMPALLQLGCGSDLVARQLFHLLVMQLMHWFSSKRMMSRAEQPAAVLEAIWDGVTHESDTALQDFSALCLREFVSWAIKQSSDQELAKSPASIKGVVRQINTYCVHPSLSKRIGAAIAFNHLAPLLREHLTLVEKFWLELLYNLVRNLALSSSSDNHPACLALDHVLRVIQKNADLFNKVSSERRVPTALQSGQLLDVLHWLLLQCGNTSVPCAKKCRHLVKALTPLVPGFTELSDLAEKENMIEVCEGGGNGTELPI
;
A
#
# COMPACT_ATOMS: atom_id res chain seq x y z
N ASN A 1 -21.89 -4.21 17.81
CA ASN A 1 -22.44 -3.43 18.94
C ASN A 1 -21.41 -2.50 19.56
N THR A 2 -20.92 -1.52 18.78
CA THR A 2 -20.03 -0.43 19.24
C THR A 2 -20.74 0.94 19.25
N SER A 3 -22.03 0.98 18.92
CA SER A 3 -22.81 2.22 18.70
C SER A 3 -23.06 3.06 19.96
N ALA A 4 -22.76 2.54 21.16
CA ALA A 4 -22.95 3.24 22.43
C ALA A 4 -21.66 3.85 23.02
N VAL A 5 -20.52 3.66 22.36
CA VAL A 5 -19.22 4.20 22.81
C VAL A 5 -18.92 5.50 22.07
N ALA A 6 -18.62 6.56 22.80
CA ALA A 6 -18.20 7.83 22.22
C ALA A 6 -16.87 7.66 21.45
N TRP A 7 -16.76 8.29 20.28
CA TRP A 7 -15.56 8.21 19.44
C TRP A 7 -14.38 9.03 19.99
N THR A 8 -14.67 10.02 20.84
CA THR A 8 -13.68 10.84 21.53
C THR A 8 -14.04 10.95 23.02
N ALA A 9 -13.01 11.11 23.86
CA ALA A 9 -13.18 11.34 25.30
C ALA A 9 -13.52 12.80 25.63
N GLU A 10 -13.01 13.74 24.82
CA GLU A 10 -13.25 15.18 24.97
C GLU A 10 -14.02 15.74 23.77
N PRO A 11 -14.86 16.78 23.98
CA PRO A 11 -15.55 17.48 22.90
C PRO A 11 -14.54 18.24 22.04
N MET A 12 -14.59 17.99 20.73
CA MET A 12 -13.58 18.46 19.78
C MET A 12 -14.21 19.32 18.69
N LEU A 13 -15.36 18.89 18.15
CA LEU A 13 -16.05 19.60 17.07
C LEU A 13 -17.00 20.65 17.64
N THR A 14 -16.43 21.75 18.13
CA THR A 14 -17.21 22.89 18.62
C THR A 14 -17.39 23.96 17.55
N LEU A 15 -18.64 24.33 17.29
CA LEU A 15 -19.01 25.37 16.33
C LEU A 15 -19.65 26.55 17.03
N LYS A 16 -19.11 27.75 16.83
CA LYS A 16 -19.73 29.01 17.26
C LYS A 16 -20.72 29.47 16.21
N ILE A 17 -22.02 29.40 16.49
CA ILE A 17 -23.04 29.83 15.54
C ILE A 17 -23.15 31.36 15.57
N PRO A 18 -23.02 32.06 14.44
CA PRO A 18 -23.02 33.52 14.41
C PRO A 18 -24.46 34.07 14.36
N PHE A 19 -25.20 34.03 15.47
CA PHE A 19 -26.43 34.83 15.57
C PHE A 19 -26.09 36.32 15.78
N PRO A 20 -27.00 37.25 15.41
CA PRO A 20 -26.75 38.69 15.54
C PRO A 20 -26.31 39.12 16.94
N ASP A 21 -26.99 38.60 17.98
CA ASP A 21 -26.81 39.05 19.36
C ASP A 21 -26.07 38.04 20.26
N ARG A 22 -25.92 36.79 19.82
CA ARG A 22 -25.32 35.70 20.61
C ARG A 22 -24.51 34.76 19.73
N ARG A 23 -23.51 34.12 20.33
CA ARG A 23 -22.68 33.11 19.66
C ARG A 23 -22.66 31.81 20.44
N PRO A 24 -23.76 31.04 20.46
CA PRO A 24 -23.80 29.77 21.15
C PRO A 24 -22.77 28.81 20.53
N VAL A 25 -22.15 28.01 21.39
CA VAL A 25 -21.21 26.97 21.01
C VAL A 25 -21.97 25.65 20.97
N ILE A 26 -21.99 24.98 19.81
CA ILE A 26 -22.59 23.65 19.65
C ILE A 26 -21.47 22.62 19.50
N CYS A 27 -21.58 21.51 20.22
CA CYS A 27 -20.71 20.34 20.10
C CYS A 27 -21.33 19.35 19.10
N LEU A 28 -20.64 19.06 18.01
CA LEU A 28 -21.12 18.22 16.91
C LEU A 28 -20.66 16.76 17.02
N ASP A 29 -19.80 16.44 17.99
CA ASP A 29 -19.21 15.10 18.14
C ASP A 29 -20.26 14.00 18.28
N ALA A 30 -21.34 14.27 19.03
CA ALA A 30 -22.43 13.32 19.27
C ALA A 30 -23.25 12.98 18.00
N LEU A 31 -23.18 13.81 16.96
CA LEU A 31 -23.92 13.59 15.72
C LEU A 31 -23.18 12.64 14.77
N LEU A 32 -21.86 12.59 14.85
CA LEU A 32 -21.00 11.88 13.89
C LEU A 32 -21.36 10.40 13.70
N PRO A 33 -21.52 9.58 14.77
CA PRO A 33 -21.80 8.16 14.58
C PRO A 33 -23.10 7.93 13.81
N ARG A 34 -24.14 8.71 14.13
CA ARG A 34 -25.44 8.59 13.48
C ARG A 34 -25.41 9.10 12.03
N VAL A 35 -24.71 10.20 11.77
CA VAL A 35 -24.55 10.73 10.41
C VAL A 35 -23.82 9.71 9.52
N VAL A 36 -22.74 9.09 10.02
CA VAL A 36 -22.01 8.04 9.29
C VAL A 36 -22.88 6.82 9.03
N GLU A 37 -23.62 6.34 10.03
CA GLU A 37 -24.55 5.21 9.89
C GLU A 37 -25.60 5.48 8.81
N LEU A 38 -26.22 6.68 8.83
CA LEU A 38 -27.21 7.08 7.84
C LEU A 38 -26.62 7.21 6.44
N ALA A 39 -25.43 7.79 6.30
CA ALA A 39 -24.75 7.90 5.00
C ALA A 39 -24.44 6.53 4.38
N LEU A 40 -24.01 5.55 5.20
CA LEU A 40 -23.69 4.21 4.72
C LEU A 40 -24.94 3.40 4.41
N THR A 41 -25.90 3.35 5.33
CA THR A 41 -26.93 2.29 5.36
C THR A 41 -28.36 2.75 5.07
N SER A 42 -28.65 4.06 5.04
CA SER A 42 -30.03 4.54 4.82
C SER A 42 -30.59 4.06 3.48
N SER A 43 -31.78 3.46 3.50
CA SER A 43 -32.53 3.07 2.30
C SER A 43 -33.31 4.24 1.69
N ASP A 44 -33.65 5.25 2.50
CA ASP A 44 -34.24 6.50 1.99
C ASP A 44 -33.15 7.37 1.36
N ARG A 45 -33.32 7.67 0.07
CA ARG A 45 -32.35 8.41 -0.74
C ARG A 45 -32.18 9.85 -0.26
N GLN A 46 -33.26 10.49 0.19
CA GLN A 46 -33.21 11.87 0.66
C GLN A 46 -32.40 11.97 1.96
N THR A 47 -32.70 11.09 2.92
CA THR A 47 -31.95 10.99 4.19
C THR A 47 -30.48 10.64 3.94
N LYS A 48 -30.20 9.69 3.03
CA LYS A 48 -28.83 9.30 2.68
C LYS A 48 -28.06 10.48 2.08
N SER A 49 -28.65 11.20 1.11
CA SER A 49 -28.03 12.38 0.49
C SER A 49 -27.74 13.46 1.52
N ALA A 50 -28.71 13.79 2.38
CA ALA A 50 -28.53 14.78 3.43
C ALA A 50 -27.42 14.36 4.43
N ALA A 51 -27.38 13.08 4.83
CA ALA A 51 -26.34 12.56 5.69
C ALA A 51 -24.95 12.64 5.02
N CYS A 52 -24.85 12.33 3.72
CA CYS A 52 -23.62 12.48 2.95
C CYS A 52 -23.13 13.93 2.89
N GLU A 53 -24.02 14.89 2.63
CA GLU A 53 -23.68 16.32 2.59
C GLU A 53 -23.22 16.83 3.96
N VAL A 54 -23.94 16.47 5.03
CA VAL A 54 -23.56 16.81 6.40
C VAL A 54 -22.21 16.19 6.76
N LEU A 55 -22.00 14.90 6.46
CA LEU A 55 -20.73 14.23 6.72
C LEU A 55 -19.57 14.89 5.98
N HIS A 56 -19.76 15.21 4.70
CA HIS A 56 -18.75 15.89 3.89
C HIS A 56 -18.38 17.26 4.49
N ALA A 57 -19.39 18.07 4.88
CA ALA A 57 -19.16 19.35 5.54
C ALA A 57 -18.43 19.19 6.89
N LEU A 58 -18.79 18.17 7.69
CA LEU A 58 -18.12 17.87 8.96
C LEU A 58 -16.66 17.47 8.77
N VAL A 59 -16.34 16.68 7.74
CA VAL A 59 -14.95 16.30 7.43
C VAL A 59 -14.11 17.51 7.00
N ILE A 60 -14.67 18.41 6.18
CA ILE A 60 -13.99 19.66 5.82
C ILE A 60 -13.76 20.54 7.05
N LEU A 61 -14.77 20.69 7.90
CA LEU A 61 -14.65 21.47 9.13
C LEU A 61 -13.57 20.87 10.05
N PHE A 62 -13.60 19.55 10.27
CA PHE A 62 -12.62 18.82 11.07
C PHE A 62 -11.20 18.99 10.54
N THR A 63 -10.98 18.85 9.23
CA THR A 63 -9.63 19.01 8.65
C THR A 63 -9.12 20.43 8.79
N GLY A 64 -10.01 21.43 8.66
CA GLY A 64 -9.69 22.84 8.92
C GLY A 64 -9.39 23.12 10.40
N LEU A 65 -10.14 22.52 11.32
CA LEU A 65 -9.91 22.69 12.77
C LEU A 65 -8.61 22.00 13.22
N GLY A 66 -8.28 20.82 12.68
CA GLY A 66 -7.06 20.08 13.02
C GLY A 66 -5.76 20.86 12.80
N VAL A 67 -5.78 21.84 11.89
CA VAL A 67 -4.68 22.79 11.66
C VAL A 67 -4.35 23.62 12.91
N SER A 68 -5.36 23.97 13.69
CA SER A 68 -5.28 24.94 14.80
C SER A 68 -5.38 24.31 16.19
N MET A 69 -5.77 23.03 16.28
CA MET A 69 -6.01 22.34 17.55
C MET A 69 -4.75 21.60 18.03
N PRO A 70 -4.44 21.63 19.34
CA PRO A 70 -3.35 20.86 19.95
C PRO A 70 -3.73 19.41 20.31
N GLN A 71 -5.01 19.02 20.18
CA GLN A 71 -5.55 17.71 20.59
C GLN A 71 -5.29 16.63 19.52
N ASP A 72 -4.03 16.24 19.31
CA ASP A 72 -3.65 15.28 18.27
C ASP A 72 -4.25 13.87 18.51
N GLU A 73 -4.42 13.43 19.76
CA GLU A 73 -4.99 12.10 20.07
C GLU A 73 -6.48 11.98 19.70
N ALA A 74 -7.29 13.00 20.03
CA ALA A 74 -8.72 13.00 19.75
C ALA A 74 -8.99 13.02 18.23
N LEU A 75 -8.23 13.83 17.48
CA LEU A 75 -8.29 13.87 16.03
C LEU A 75 -7.91 12.52 15.42
N THR A 76 -6.87 11.87 15.96
CA THR A 76 -6.43 10.54 15.51
C THR A 76 -7.50 9.48 15.78
N SER A 77 -8.11 9.48 16.97
CA SER A 77 -9.24 8.58 17.29
C SER A 77 -10.40 8.76 16.32
N LEU A 78 -10.75 10.02 16.02
CA LEU A 78 -11.83 10.30 15.08
C LEU A 78 -11.50 9.81 13.66
N LEU A 79 -10.26 10.01 13.19
CA LEU A 79 -9.83 9.52 11.87
C LEU A 79 -9.96 8.00 11.72
N ARG A 80 -9.67 7.23 12.78
CA ARG A 80 -9.84 5.77 12.76
C ARG A 80 -11.29 5.34 12.52
N HIS A 81 -12.27 6.15 12.93
CA HIS A 81 -13.68 5.88 12.70
C HIS A 81 -14.18 6.42 11.35
N LEU A 82 -13.72 7.62 10.96
CA LEU A 82 -14.17 8.28 9.73
C LEU A 82 -13.59 7.66 8.47
N MET A 83 -12.28 7.40 8.44
CA MET A 83 -11.61 6.99 7.21
C MET A 83 -12.19 5.71 6.58
N PRO A 84 -12.51 4.64 7.35
CA PRO A 84 -13.18 3.47 6.79
C PRO A 84 -14.52 3.81 6.11
N ALA A 85 -15.34 4.66 6.74
CA ALA A 85 -16.62 5.08 6.18
C ALA A 85 -16.45 5.92 4.90
N LEU A 86 -15.49 6.84 4.88
CA LEU A 86 -15.20 7.66 3.71
C LEU A 86 -14.70 6.83 2.53
N LEU A 87 -13.88 5.82 2.79
CA LEU A 87 -13.43 4.87 1.76
C LEU A 87 -14.60 4.07 1.18
N GLN A 88 -15.47 3.53 2.03
CA GLN A 88 -16.68 2.80 1.60
C GLN A 88 -17.63 3.69 0.78
N LEU A 89 -17.84 4.94 1.19
CA LEU A 89 -18.66 5.89 0.44
C LEU A 89 -18.02 6.27 -0.90
N GLY A 90 -16.69 6.40 -0.95
CA GLY A 90 -15.93 6.75 -2.16
C GLY A 90 -15.83 5.65 -3.22
N CYS A 91 -16.22 4.42 -2.88
CA CYS A 91 -16.32 3.30 -3.83
C CYS A 91 -17.72 2.66 -3.92
N GLY A 92 -18.69 3.15 -3.15
CA GLY A 92 -20.03 2.58 -3.04
C GLY A 92 -20.87 2.64 -4.33
N SER A 93 -22.00 1.94 -4.30
CA SER A 93 -22.94 1.86 -5.44
C SER A 93 -23.74 3.13 -5.69
N ASP A 94 -23.91 3.98 -4.68
CA ASP A 94 -24.60 5.27 -4.82
C ASP A 94 -23.69 6.28 -5.55
N LEU A 95 -24.14 6.72 -6.74
CA LEU A 95 -23.34 7.61 -7.59
C LEU A 95 -23.06 8.97 -6.96
N VAL A 96 -24.03 9.55 -6.24
CA VAL A 96 -23.92 10.90 -5.66
C VAL A 96 -22.94 10.87 -4.50
N ALA A 97 -23.10 9.90 -3.59
CA ALA A 97 -22.16 9.69 -2.50
C ALA A 97 -20.76 9.41 -3.06
N ARG A 98 -20.64 8.50 -4.03
CA ARG A 98 -19.36 8.14 -4.63
C ARG A 98 -18.63 9.34 -5.23
N GLN A 99 -19.30 10.16 -6.03
CA GLN A 99 -18.67 11.35 -6.64
C GLN A 99 -18.15 12.33 -5.59
N LEU A 100 -18.94 12.57 -4.54
CA LEU A 100 -18.59 13.48 -3.46
C LEU A 100 -17.39 12.97 -2.66
N PHE A 101 -17.45 11.72 -2.19
CA PHE A 101 -16.43 11.16 -1.31
C PHE A 101 -15.17 10.69 -2.05
N HIS A 102 -15.28 10.27 -3.31
CA HIS A 102 -14.09 9.94 -4.10
C HIS A 102 -13.15 11.14 -4.20
N LEU A 103 -13.68 12.32 -4.56
CA LEU A 103 -12.90 13.55 -4.65
C LEU A 103 -12.37 13.99 -3.28
N LEU A 104 -13.21 13.94 -2.24
CA LEU A 104 -12.79 14.31 -0.89
C LEU A 104 -11.63 13.45 -0.41
N VAL A 105 -11.74 12.12 -0.51
CA VAL A 105 -10.68 11.21 -0.04
C VAL A 105 -9.38 11.44 -0.80
N MET A 106 -9.43 11.68 -2.12
CA MET A 106 -8.23 12.02 -2.88
C MET A 106 -7.58 13.31 -2.37
N GLN A 107 -8.37 14.35 -2.08
CA GLN A 107 -7.85 15.59 -1.48
C GLN A 107 -7.26 15.36 -0.08
N LEU A 108 -7.86 14.48 0.72
CA LEU A 108 -7.30 14.08 2.01
C LEU A 108 -5.93 13.41 1.83
N MET A 109 -5.73 12.59 0.79
CA MET A 109 -4.41 12.00 0.51
C MET A 109 -3.35 13.07 0.25
N HIS A 110 -3.71 14.16 -0.45
CA HIS A 110 -2.80 15.27 -0.72
C HIS A 110 -2.43 16.01 0.57
N TRP A 111 -3.41 16.20 1.46
CA TRP A 111 -3.23 16.86 2.74
C TRP A 111 -2.37 16.02 3.70
N PHE A 112 -2.72 14.75 3.91
CA PHE A 112 -2.02 13.88 4.87
C PHE A 112 -0.63 13.45 4.42
N SER A 113 -0.31 13.53 3.13
CA SER A 113 1.05 13.33 2.62
C SER A 113 1.95 14.57 2.78
N SER A 114 1.40 15.73 3.15
CA SER A 114 2.15 16.97 3.33
C SER A 114 3.22 16.88 4.42
N LYS A 115 4.34 17.59 4.23
CA LYS A 115 5.42 17.68 5.23
C LYS A 115 4.89 18.06 6.62
N ARG A 116 3.91 18.98 6.63
CA ARG A 116 3.24 19.41 7.85
C ARG A 116 2.53 18.25 8.55
N MET A 117 1.71 17.49 7.83
CA MET A 117 1.00 16.35 8.43
C MET A 117 1.93 15.20 8.79
N MET A 118 2.93 14.92 7.95
CA MET A 118 3.95 13.91 8.22
C MET A 118 4.74 14.19 9.51
N SER A 119 4.89 15.45 9.93
CA SER A 119 5.50 15.79 11.22
C SER A 119 4.67 15.39 12.45
N ARG A 120 3.35 15.19 12.29
CA ARG A 120 2.43 14.77 13.35
C ARG A 120 2.27 13.25 13.48
N ALA A 121 2.91 12.47 12.61
CA ALA A 121 3.03 11.00 12.57
C ALA A 121 1.75 10.15 12.75
N GLU A 122 1.02 10.32 13.86
CA GLU A 122 -0.15 9.53 14.26
C GLU A 122 -1.35 9.71 13.33
N GLN A 123 -1.67 10.94 12.91
CA GLN A 123 -2.81 11.19 12.04
C GLN A 123 -2.62 10.56 10.64
N PRO A 124 -1.50 10.78 9.92
CA PRO A 124 -1.23 10.05 8.68
C PRO A 124 -1.17 8.53 8.89
N ALA A 125 -0.70 8.05 10.04
CA ALA A 125 -0.67 6.62 10.35
C ALA A 125 -2.08 6.04 10.45
N ALA A 126 -3.03 6.70 11.13
CA ALA A 126 -4.43 6.28 11.20
C ALA A 126 -5.12 6.27 9.82
N VAL A 127 -4.78 7.24 8.97
CA VAL A 127 -5.27 7.28 7.58
C VAL A 127 -4.72 6.10 6.77
N LEU A 128 -3.42 5.83 6.86
CA LEU A 128 -2.79 4.69 6.19
C LEU A 128 -3.29 3.35 6.71
N GLU A 129 -3.56 3.22 8.02
CA GLU A 129 -4.18 2.04 8.64
C GLU A 129 -5.52 1.71 7.96
N ALA A 130 -6.43 2.69 7.88
CA ALA A 130 -7.72 2.50 7.20
C ALA A 130 -7.59 2.15 5.71
N ILE A 131 -6.60 2.73 5.02
CA ILE A 131 -6.31 2.39 3.62
C ILE A 131 -5.81 0.95 3.51
N TRP A 132 -4.92 0.51 4.39
CA TRP A 132 -4.43 -0.88 4.41
C TRP A 132 -5.52 -1.87 4.73
N ASP A 133 -6.42 -1.56 5.66
CA ASP A 133 -7.59 -2.38 5.95
C ASP A 133 -8.52 -2.48 4.73
N GLY A 134 -8.71 -1.38 4.00
CA GLY A 134 -9.46 -1.38 2.74
C GLY A 134 -8.80 -2.21 1.64
N VAL A 135 -7.49 -2.06 1.42
CA VAL A 135 -6.70 -2.83 0.43
C VAL A 135 -6.71 -4.33 0.75
N THR A 136 -6.77 -4.69 2.03
CA THR A 136 -6.72 -6.08 2.51
C THR A 136 -8.09 -6.63 2.89
N HIS A 137 -9.16 -5.93 2.50
CA HIS A 137 -10.52 -6.35 2.76
C HIS A 137 -10.81 -7.70 2.09
N GLU A 138 -11.58 -8.60 2.69
CA GLU A 138 -11.64 -10.01 2.24
C GLU A 138 -12.54 -10.23 1.01
N SER A 139 -13.57 -9.40 0.83
CA SER A 139 -14.65 -9.65 -0.15
C SER A 139 -15.01 -8.45 -1.03
N ASP A 140 -15.01 -7.24 -0.48
CA ASP A 140 -15.29 -6.00 -1.21
C ASP A 140 -14.13 -5.59 -2.12
N THR A 141 -14.19 -6.01 -3.39
CA THR A 141 -13.18 -5.68 -4.40
C THR A 141 -13.19 -4.21 -4.82
N ALA A 142 -14.35 -3.53 -4.76
CA ALA A 142 -14.44 -2.10 -5.06
C ALA A 142 -13.70 -1.28 -4.01
N LEU A 143 -13.82 -1.68 -2.73
CA LEU A 143 -13.06 -1.08 -1.63
C LEU A 143 -11.56 -1.38 -1.74
N GLN A 144 -11.17 -2.61 -2.11
CA GLN A 144 -9.75 -2.95 -2.35
C GLN A 144 -9.14 -2.05 -3.42
N ASP A 145 -9.77 -1.96 -4.59
CA ASP A 145 -9.28 -1.18 -5.73
C ASP A 145 -9.22 0.32 -5.40
N PHE A 146 -10.28 0.86 -4.79
CA PHE A 146 -10.31 2.28 -4.43
C PHE A 146 -9.29 2.62 -3.34
N SER A 147 -9.09 1.74 -2.36
CA SER A 147 -8.08 1.95 -1.32
C SER A 147 -6.66 1.87 -1.90
N ALA A 148 -6.42 0.98 -2.87
CA ALA A 148 -5.14 0.92 -3.57
C ALA A 148 -4.87 2.19 -4.41
N LEU A 149 -5.92 2.75 -5.02
CA LEU A 149 -5.85 4.06 -5.69
C LEU A 149 -5.55 5.20 -4.70
N CYS A 150 -6.17 5.19 -3.51
CA CYS A 150 -5.88 6.17 -2.47
C CYS A 150 -4.43 6.08 -1.98
N LEU A 151 -3.92 4.86 -1.77
CA LEU A 151 -2.52 4.64 -1.40
C LEU A 151 -1.57 5.17 -2.48
N ARG A 152 -1.87 4.91 -3.76
CA ARG A 152 -1.12 5.45 -4.89
C ARG A 152 -1.13 6.97 -4.90
N GLU A 153 -2.27 7.60 -4.67
CA GLU A 153 -2.39 9.06 -4.64
C GLU A 153 -1.61 9.67 -3.47
N PHE A 154 -1.67 9.04 -2.29
CA PHE A 154 -0.87 9.43 -1.12
C PHE A 154 0.63 9.41 -1.43
N VAL A 155 1.13 8.33 -2.04
CA VAL A 155 2.56 8.21 -2.40
C VAL A 155 2.94 9.18 -3.51
N SER A 156 2.06 9.39 -4.51
CA SER A 156 2.26 10.35 -5.60
C SER A 156 2.47 11.77 -5.06
N TRP A 157 1.65 12.19 -4.10
CA TRP A 157 1.80 13.49 -3.47
C TRP A 157 2.96 13.57 -2.49
N ALA A 158 3.25 12.51 -1.74
CA ALA A 158 4.44 12.45 -0.91
C ALA A 158 5.72 12.64 -1.75
N ILE A 159 5.76 12.09 -2.97
CA ILE A 159 6.86 12.31 -3.92
C ILE A 159 6.87 13.76 -4.41
N LYS A 160 5.75 14.27 -4.93
CA LYS A 160 5.65 15.64 -5.47
C LYS A 160 6.00 16.73 -4.45
N GLN A 161 5.76 16.46 -3.17
CA GLN A 161 6.02 17.38 -2.07
C GLN A 161 7.40 17.16 -1.43
N SER A 162 8.16 16.15 -1.86
CA SER A 162 9.54 15.93 -1.44
C SER A 162 10.51 16.64 -2.40
N SER A 163 11.59 17.17 -1.84
CA SER A 163 12.75 17.64 -2.61
C SER A 163 13.56 16.46 -3.15
N ASP A 164 14.38 16.70 -4.17
CA ASP A 164 15.27 15.68 -4.73
C ASP A 164 16.22 15.08 -3.68
N GLN A 165 16.70 15.92 -2.75
CA GLN A 165 17.57 15.47 -1.65
C GLN A 165 16.85 14.54 -0.67
N GLU A 166 15.56 14.81 -0.38
CA GLU A 166 14.73 13.95 0.45
C GLU A 166 14.39 12.64 -0.27
N LEU A 167 14.09 12.72 -1.58
CA LEU A 167 13.83 11.55 -2.43
C LEU A 167 15.04 10.61 -2.50
N ALA A 168 16.25 11.16 -2.62
CA ALA A 168 17.49 10.38 -2.60
C ALA A 168 17.64 9.59 -1.29
N LYS A 169 17.25 10.17 -0.15
CA LYS A 169 17.26 9.49 1.16
C LYS A 169 16.09 8.53 1.36
N SER A 170 15.12 8.55 0.46
CA SER A 170 13.84 7.84 0.52
C SER A 170 12.97 8.35 1.68
N PRO A 171 11.94 9.17 1.42
CA PRO A 171 11.06 9.71 2.45
C PRO A 171 10.48 8.60 3.32
N ALA A 172 10.32 8.90 4.63
CA ALA A 172 9.81 7.95 5.60
C ALA A 172 8.43 7.37 5.21
N SER A 173 7.59 8.18 4.55
CA SER A 173 6.29 7.78 4.00
C SER A 173 6.43 6.64 2.98
N ILE A 174 7.29 6.81 1.96
CA ILE A 174 7.52 5.79 0.91
C ILE A 174 8.16 4.54 1.53
N LYS A 175 9.16 4.72 2.39
CA LYS A 175 9.82 3.62 3.10
C LYS A 175 8.82 2.81 3.94
N GLY A 176 7.90 3.47 4.63
CA GLY A 176 6.86 2.84 5.44
C GLY A 176 5.89 2.02 4.59
N VAL A 177 5.44 2.57 3.46
CA VAL A 177 4.55 1.88 2.52
C VAL A 177 5.22 0.64 1.93
N VAL A 178 6.45 0.75 1.41
CA VAL A 178 7.19 -0.39 0.86
C VAL A 178 7.46 -1.47 1.93
N ARG A 179 7.80 -1.05 3.16
CA ARG A 179 7.98 -1.98 4.27
C ARG A 179 6.68 -2.75 4.57
N GLN A 180 5.54 -2.07 4.58
CA GLN A 180 4.25 -2.72 4.83
C GLN A 180 3.90 -3.72 3.73
N ILE A 181 4.16 -3.39 2.45
CA ILE A 181 3.99 -4.33 1.32
C ILE A 181 4.82 -5.59 1.56
N ASN A 182 6.10 -5.44 1.92
CA ASN A 182 6.98 -6.58 2.18
C ASN A 182 6.48 -7.43 3.36
N THR A 183 6.05 -6.79 4.45
CA THR A 183 5.46 -7.48 5.61
C THR A 183 4.21 -8.25 5.23
N TYR A 184 3.31 -7.66 4.44
CA TYR A 184 2.08 -8.31 4.03
C TYR A 184 2.28 -9.41 2.98
N CYS A 185 3.32 -9.32 2.13
CA CYS A 185 3.63 -10.36 1.15
C CYS A 185 3.86 -11.74 1.77
N VAL A 186 4.38 -11.79 2.99
CA VAL A 186 4.72 -13.04 3.69
C VAL A 186 3.81 -13.32 4.88
N HIS A 187 2.70 -12.58 5.00
CA HIS A 187 1.77 -12.69 6.11
C HIS A 187 0.92 -13.97 6.02
N PRO A 188 0.54 -14.63 7.14
CA PRO A 188 -0.29 -15.84 7.12
C PRO A 188 -1.68 -15.67 6.49
N SER A 189 -2.31 -14.51 6.67
CA SER A 189 -3.58 -14.15 6.00
C SER A 189 -3.41 -13.99 4.48
N LEU A 190 -4.27 -14.69 3.74
CA LEU A 190 -4.38 -14.60 2.28
C LEU A 190 -4.78 -13.19 1.81
N SER A 191 -5.74 -12.55 2.49
CA SER A 191 -6.25 -11.22 2.08
C SER A 191 -5.15 -10.16 2.17
N LYS A 192 -4.28 -10.23 3.20
CA LYS A 192 -3.10 -9.37 3.31
C LYS A 192 -2.08 -9.63 2.19
N ARG A 193 -1.81 -10.89 1.86
CA ARG A 193 -0.92 -11.26 0.75
C ARG A 193 -1.42 -10.74 -0.60
N ILE A 194 -2.72 -10.93 -0.88
CA ILE A 194 -3.38 -10.42 -2.08
C ILE A 194 -3.32 -8.89 -2.11
N GLY A 195 -3.70 -8.23 -1.01
CA GLY A 195 -3.69 -6.77 -0.90
C GLY A 195 -2.30 -6.16 -1.07
N ALA A 196 -1.23 -6.81 -0.59
CA ALA A 196 0.15 -6.35 -0.81
C ALA A 196 0.51 -6.30 -2.30
N ALA A 197 0.14 -7.34 -3.04
CA ALA A 197 0.40 -7.41 -4.47
C ALA A 197 -0.46 -6.41 -5.26
N ILE A 198 -1.73 -6.23 -4.89
CA ILE A 198 -2.60 -5.19 -5.46
C ILE A 198 -2.01 -3.79 -5.22
N ALA A 199 -1.66 -3.45 -3.97
CA ALA A 199 -1.03 -2.18 -3.64
C ALA A 199 0.23 -1.93 -4.48
N PHE A 200 1.10 -2.92 -4.61
CA PHE A 200 2.29 -2.79 -5.44
C PHE A 200 1.96 -2.60 -6.92
N ASN A 201 0.98 -3.30 -7.48
CA ASN A 201 0.56 -3.12 -8.88
C ASN A 201 0.13 -1.67 -9.17
N HIS A 202 -0.56 -1.01 -8.24
CA HIS A 202 -0.93 0.40 -8.38
C HIS A 202 0.28 1.36 -8.21
N LEU A 203 1.23 1.00 -7.34
CA LEU A 203 2.40 1.83 -7.04
C LEU A 203 3.55 1.68 -8.03
N ALA A 204 3.72 0.52 -8.66
CA ALA A 204 4.86 0.23 -9.51
C ALA A 204 5.04 1.21 -10.69
N PRO A 205 3.98 1.67 -11.40
CA PRO A 205 4.11 2.68 -12.45
C PRO A 205 4.61 4.03 -11.93
N LEU A 206 4.37 4.36 -10.66
CA LEU A 206 4.83 5.59 -10.03
C LEU A 206 6.28 5.45 -9.54
N LEU A 207 6.58 4.37 -8.81
CA LEU A 207 7.88 4.18 -8.18
C LEU A 207 9.01 3.97 -9.21
N ARG A 208 8.71 3.32 -10.34
CA ARG A 208 9.72 3.02 -11.38
C ARG A 208 10.30 4.25 -12.07
N GLU A 209 9.64 5.40 -11.98
CA GLU A 209 10.11 6.66 -12.59
C GLU A 209 11.25 7.30 -11.78
N HIS A 210 11.52 6.80 -10.56
CA HIS A 210 12.56 7.31 -9.67
C HIS A 210 13.66 6.27 -9.46
N LEU A 211 14.80 6.44 -10.14
CA LEU A 211 15.89 5.47 -10.14
C LEU A 211 16.45 5.17 -8.74
N THR A 212 16.49 6.17 -7.84
CA THR A 212 16.93 5.99 -6.45
C THR A 212 16.02 5.04 -5.67
N LEU A 213 14.71 5.06 -5.92
CA LEU A 213 13.76 4.15 -5.31
C LEU A 213 13.87 2.74 -5.92
N VAL A 214 14.11 2.68 -7.24
CA VAL A 214 14.37 1.41 -7.95
C VAL A 214 15.62 0.75 -7.39
N GLU A 215 16.76 1.45 -7.37
CA GLU A 215 18.02 0.88 -6.86
C GLU A 215 17.87 0.34 -5.43
N LYS A 216 17.13 1.05 -4.59
CA LYS A 216 16.99 0.74 -3.17
C LYS A 216 16.06 -0.42 -2.87
N PHE A 217 14.89 -0.49 -3.50
CA PHE A 217 13.80 -1.37 -3.04
C PHE A 217 13.47 -2.53 -3.97
N TRP A 218 13.88 -2.48 -5.24
CA TRP A 218 13.32 -3.39 -6.26
C TRP A 218 13.62 -4.87 -6.02
N LEU A 219 14.81 -5.20 -5.49
CA LEU A 219 15.17 -6.58 -5.18
C LEU A 219 14.49 -7.11 -3.91
N GLU A 220 14.33 -6.25 -2.91
CA GLU A 220 13.56 -6.59 -1.70
C GLU A 220 12.10 -6.90 -2.08
N LEU A 221 11.51 -6.12 -2.98
CA LEU A 221 10.17 -6.34 -3.52
C LEU A 221 10.09 -7.62 -4.35
N LEU A 222 11.06 -7.87 -5.26
CA LEU A 222 11.16 -9.11 -6.04
C LEU A 222 11.09 -10.34 -5.12
N TYR A 223 11.96 -10.37 -4.12
CA TYR A 223 12.08 -11.47 -3.17
C TYR A 223 10.75 -11.73 -2.43
N ASN A 224 10.16 -10.68 -1.86
CA ASN A 224 8.93 -10.83 -1.08
C ASN A 224 7.72 -11.18 -1.96
N LEU A 225 7.65 -10.68 -3.20
CA LEU A 225 6.58 -11.03 -4.14
C LEU A 225 6.67 -12.48 -4.64
N VAL A 226 7.89 -13.00 -4.84
CA VAL A 226 8.09 -14.43 -5.15
C VAL A 226 7.66 -15.29 -3.95
N ARG A 227 8.04 -14.91 -2.72
CA ARG A 227 7.57 -15.61 -1.51
C ARG A 227 6.05 -15.55 -1.33
N ASN A 228 5.44 -14.43 -1.65
CA ASN A 228 3.98 -14.27 -1.66
C ASN A 228 3.33 -15.31 -2.59
N LEU A 229 3.84 -15.43 -3.82
CA LEU A 229 3.37 -16.41 -4.79
C LEU A 229 3.64 -17.86 -4.36
N ALA A 230 4.76 -18.13 -3.68
CA ALA A 230 5.07 -19.44 -3.11
C ALA A 230 4.06 -19.87 -2.03
N LEU A 231 3.54 -18.92 -1.25
CA LEU A 231 2.51 -19.14 -0.23
C LEU A 231 1.07 -19.17 -0.78
N SER A 232 0.90 -19.03 -2.10
CA SER A 232 -0.42 -19.07 -2.75
C SER A 232 -0.82 -20.49 -3.11
N SER A 233 -2.06 -20.84 -2.80
CA SER A 233 -2.72 -22.07 -3.27
C SER A 233 -3.47 -21.88 -4.60
N SER A 234 -3.62 -20.64 -5.08
CA SER A 234 -4.44 -20.31 -6.26
C SER A 234 -3.62 -20.20 -7.56
N SER A 235 -4.25 -20.64 -8.65
CA SER A 235 -3.72 -20.65 -10.02
C SER A 235 -3.45 -19.26 -10.60
N ASP A 236 -2.64 -19.23 -11.67
CA ASP A 236 -2.10 -18.16 -12.55
C ASP A 236 -2.59 -16.68 -12.41
N ASN A 237 -3.81 -16.42 -11.94
CA ASN A 237 -4.41 -15.09 -11.75
C ASN A 237 -4.04 -14.41 -10.42
N HIS A 238 -3.11 -14.97 -9.64
CA HIS A 238 -2.66 -14.34 -8.40
C HIS A 238 -2.05 -12.94 -8.69
N PRO A 239 -2.43 -11.85 -7.99
CA PRO A 239 -1.95 -10.50 -8.32
C PRO A 239 -0.43 -10.31 -8.25
N ALA A 240 0.27 -11.17 -7.49
CA ALA A 240 1.73 -11.19 -7.45
C ALA A 240 2.36 -11.54 -8.82
N CYS A 241 1.66 -12.25 -9.70
CA CYS A 241 2.15 -12.51 -11.06
C CYS A 241 2.34 -11.20 -11.84
N LEU A 242 1.35 -10.31 -11.81
CA LEU A 242 1.42 -8.99 -12.43
C LEU A 242 2.47 -8.11 -11.76
N ALA A 243 2.57 -8.18 -10.43
CA ALA A 243 3.57 -7.45 -9.66
C ALA A 243 4.98 -7.84 -10.10
N LEU A 244 5.24 -9.14 -10.28
CA LEU A 244 6.51 -9.64 -10.79
C LEU A 244 6.77 -9.25 -12.25
N ASP A 245 5.75 -9.04 -13.09
CA ASP A 245 5.92 -8.48 -14.43
C ASP A 245 6.29 -6.99 -14.42
N HIS A 246 5.79 -6.23 -13.45
CA HIS A 246 6.28 -4.88 -13.20
C HIS A 246 7.73 -4.89 -12.77
N VAL A 247 8.10 -5.81 -11.88
CA VAL A 247 9.48 -5.95 -11.39
C VAL A 247 10.42 -6.29 -12.54
N LEU A 248 10.09 -7.35 -13.31
CA LEU A 248 10.86 -7.82 -14.46
C LEU A 248 11.16 -6.70 -15.45
N ARG A 249 10.13 -5.96 -15.90
CA ARG A 249 10.30 -4.88 -16.89
C ARG A 249 11.27 -3.79 -16.43
N VAL A 250 11.28 -3.48 -15.14
CA VAL A 250 12.18 -2.45 -14.59
C VAL A 250 13.60 -2.98 -14.42
N ILE A 251 13.78 -4.26 -14.05
CA ILE A 251 15.12 -4.87 -14.05
C ILE A 251 15.67 -4.93 -15.47
N GLN A 252 14.86 -5.33 -16.46
CA GLN A 252 15.27 -5.37 -17.87
C GLN A 252 15.70 -3.99 -18.39
N LYS A 253 14.94 -2.93 -18.08
CA LYS A 253 15.27 -1.57 -18.49
C LYS A 253 16.54 -1.03 -17.81
N ASN A 254 16.88 -1.52 -16.63
CA ASN A 254 17.99 -1.02 -15.81
C ASN A 254 19.00 -2.12 -15.46
N ALA A 255 19.26 -3.06 -16.38
CA ALA A 255 20.11 -4.23 -16.10
C ALA A 255 21.50 -3.84 -15.59
N ASP A 256 22.12 -2.82 -16.19
CA ASP A 256 23.43 -2.30 -15.78
C ASP A 256 23.46 -1.82 -14.31
N LEU A 257 22.34 -1.31 -13.80
CA LEU A 257 22.21 -0.91 -12.40
C LEU A 257 22.26 -2.13 -11.48
N PHE A 258 21.56 -3.20 -11.85
CA PHE A 258 21.46 -4.42 -11.04
C PHE A 258 22.67 -5.34 -11.17
N ASN A 259 23.46 -5.22 -12.24
CA ASN A 259 24.75 -5.90 -12.39
C ASN A 259 25.86 -5.28 -11.53
N LYS A 260 25.71 -4.03 -11.09
CA LYS A 260 26.67 -3.36 -10.21
C LYS A 260 26.38 -3.65 -8.73
N VAL A 261 27.46 -3.78 -7.95
CA VAL A 261 27.40 -3.77 -6.48
C VAL A 261 27.00 -2.38 -6.02
N SER A 262 26.05 -2.30 -5.08
CA SER A 262 25.59 -1.04 -4.50
C SER A 262 25.28 -1.21 -3.02
N SER A 263 25.80 -0.29 -2.20
CA SER A 263 25.51 -0.21 -0.76
C SER A 263 24.15 0.42 -0.46
N GLU A 264 23.53 1.10 -1.42
CA GLU A 264 22.21 1.75 -1.23
C GLU A 264 21.06 0.74 -1.33
N ARG A 265 21.33 -0.43 -1.91
CA ARG A 265 20.33 -1.47 -2.15
C ARG A 265 19.95 -2.18 -0.86
N ARG A 266 18.65 -2.40 -0.67
CA ARG A 266 18.16 -3.38 0.32
C ARG A 266 18.14 -4.75 -0.31
N VAL A 267 18.96 -5.63 0.26
CA VAL A 267 19.16 -6.98 -0.25
C VAL A 267 18.78 -7.95 0.86
N PRO A 268 17.71 -8.75 0.68
CA PRO A 268 17.46 -9.91 1.52
C PRO A 268 18.67 -10.85 1.52
N THR A 269 19.01 -11.43 2.67
CA THR A 269 20.22 -12.26 2.85
C THR A 269 20.34 -13.38 1.81
N ALA A 270 19.21 -13.96 1.39
CA ALA A 270 19.16 -15.01 0.37
C ALA A 270 19.66 -14.57 -1.02
N LEU A 271 19.71 -13.27 -1.32
CA LEU A 271 20.20 -12.72 -2.58
C LEU A 271 21.68 -12.31 -2.52
N GLN A 272 22.40 -12.65 -1.44
CA GLN A 272 23.85 -12.42 -1.29
C GLN A 272 24.27 -10.97 -1.59
N SER A 273 25.05 -10.71 -2.65
CA SER A 273 25.49 -9.36 -3.01
C SER A 273 24.37 -8.48 -3.57
N GLY A 274 23.24 -9.10 -3.94
CA GLY A 274 22.14 -8.47 -4.63
C GLY A 274 22.46 -8.15 -6.08
N GLN A 275 23.58 -8.61 -6.64
CA GLN A 275 23.80 -8.53 -8.09
C GLN A 275 22.84 -9.44 -8.84
N LEU A 276 22.57 -9.12 -10.11
CA LEU A 276 21.62 -9.88 -10.91
C LEU A 276 21.99 -11.38 -11.03
N LEU A 277 23.27 -11.72 -10.99
CA LEU A 277 23.73 -13.12 -10.97
C LEU A 277 23.25 -13.87 -9.71
N ASP A 278 23.44 -13.30 -8.51
CA ASP A 278 22.98 -13.92 -7.26
C ASP A 278 21.44 -14.00 -7.20
N VAL A 279 20.76 -13.00 -7.78
CA VAL A 279 19.31 -13.02 -7.95
C VAL A 279 18.89 -14.19 -8.84
N LEU A 280 19.60 -14.45 -9.94
CA LEU A 280 19.34 -15.58 -10.82
C LEU A 280 19.57 -16.93 -10.13
N HIS A 281 20.66 -17.09 -9.38
CA HIS A 281 20.91 -18.30 -8.59
C HIS A 281 19.75 -18.57 -7.62
N TRP A 282 19.32 -17.54 -6.89
CA TRP A 282 18.17 -17.67 -5.98
C TRP A 282 16.87 -18.01 -6.72
N LEU A 283 16.55 -17.32 -7.82
CA LEU A 283 15.35 -17.59 -8.63
C LEU A 283 15.38 -18.99 -9.24
N LEU A 284 16.56 -19.51 -9.58
CA LEU A 284 16.73 -20.86 -10.10
C LEU A 284 16.33 -21.90 -9.05
N LEU A 285 16.75 -21.73 -7.79
CA LEU A 285 16.29 -22.56 -6.67
C LEU A 285 14.75 -22.51 -6.51
N GLN A 286 14.14 -21.35 -6.71
CA GLN A 286 12.69 -21.20 -6.66
C GLN A 286 11.93 -21.85 -7.84
N CYS A 287 12.63 -22.32 -8.88
CA CYS A 287 12.01 -23.06 -9.98
C CYS A 287 11.56 -24.48 -9.58
N GLY A 288 12.11 -25.05 -8.51
CA GLY A 288 11.68 -26.31 -7.88
C GLY A 288 10.67 -26.14 -6.75
N ASN A 289 10.10 -24.94 -6.56
CA ASN A 289 9.14 -24.68 -5.50
C ASN A 289 7.88 -25.56 -5.65
N THR A 290 7.32 -26.04 -4.54
CA THR A 290 6.11 -26.86 -4.52
C THR A 290 4.87 -26.13 -5.05
N SER A 291 4.86 -24.79 -4.97
CA SER A 291 3.83 -23.96 -5.59
C SER A 291 4.06 -23.89 -7.11
N VAL A 292 3.21 -24.58 -7.87
CA VAL A 292 3.27 -24.61 -9.35
C VAL A 292 3.24 -23.20 -9.97
N PRO A 293 2.37 -22.26 -9.54
CA PRO A 293 2.38 -20.88 -10.05
C PRO A 293 3.71 -20.17 -9.77
N CYS A 294 4.27 -20.34 -8.58
CA CYS A 294 5.56 -19.76 -8.21
C CYS A 294 6.69 -20.32 -9.08
N ALA A 295 6.81 -21.63 -9.16
CA ALA A 295 7.82 -22.31 -9.96
C ALA A 295 7.74 -21.90 -11.44
N LYS A 296 6.53 -21.83 -12.01
CA LYS A 296 6.30 -21.38 -13.39
C LYS A 296 6.73 -19.93 -13.58
N LYS A 297 6.38 -19.04 -12.66
CA LYS A 297 6.77 -17.62 -12.74
C LYS A 297 8.27 -17.43 -12.58
N CYS A 298 8.92 -18.16 -11.67
CA CYS A 298 10.37 -18.12 -11.49
C CYS A 298 11.10 -18.60 -12.75
N ARG A 299 10.66 -19.70 -13.38
CA ARG A 299 11.23 -20.15 -14.67
C ARG A 299 11.15 -19.06 -15.76
N HIS A 300 10.02 -18.34 -15.81
CA HIS A 300 9.88 -17.22 -16.73
C HIS A 300 10.86 -16.08 -16.41
N LEU A 301 10.97 -15.69 -15.13
CA LEU A 301 11.88 -14.64 -14.68
C LEU A 301 13.33 -15.00 -14.97
N VAL A 302 13.78 -16.21 -14.63
CA VAL A 302 15.16 -16.67 -14.91
C VAL A 302 15.44 -16.57 -16.40
N LYS A 303 14.61 -17.20 -17.25
CA LYS A 303 14.79 -17.16 -18.71
C LYS A 303 14.87 -15.72 -19.26
N ALA A 304 14.07 -14.81 -18.73
CA ALA A 304 14.01 -13.42 -19.18
C ALA A 304 15.18 -12.55 -18.68
N LEU A 305 15.83 -12.94 -17.58
CA LEU A 305 16.90 -12.19 -16.93
C LEU A 305 18.29 -12.74 -17.23
N THR A 306 18.45 -14.03 -17.56
CA THR A 306 19.76 -14.64 -17.87
C THR A 306 20.57 -13.88 -18.92
N PRO A 307 20.02 -13.48 -20.09
CA PRO A 307 20.78 -12.77 -21.11
C PRO A 307 21.25 -11.37 -20.70
N LEU A 308 20.80 -10.88 -19.54
CA LEU A 308 21.15 -9.55 -19.02
C LEU A 308 22.34 -9.59 -18.06
N VAL A 309 22.83 -10.77 -17.72
CA VAL A 309 24.04 -10.93 -16.89
C VAL A 309 25.26 -11.07 -17.80
N PRO A 310 26.33 -10.28 -17.60
CA PRO A 310 27.54 -10.37 -18.41
C PRO A 310 28.13 -11.78 -18.39
N GLY A 311 28.37 -12.36 -19.57
CA GLY A 311 28.95 -13.69 -19.73
C GLY A 311 27.95 -14.85 -19.67
N PHE A 312 26.64 -14.58 -19.62
CA PHE A 312 25.58 -15.58 -19.71
C PHE A 312 24.68 -15.25 -20.90
N THR A 313 24.47 -16.22 -21.77
CA THR A 313 23.67 -16.10 -22.99
C THR A 313 22.40 -16.94 -22.89
N GLU A 314 22.52 -18.15 -22.38
CA GLU A 314 21.44 -19.11 -22.27
C GLU A 314 21.31 -19.65 -20.84
N LEU A 315 20.16 -20.27 -20.55
CA LEU A 315 19.89 -20.89 -19.24
C LEU A 315 20.91 -22.00 -18.91
N SER A 316 21.43 -22.69 -19.94
CA SER A 316 22.48 -23.72 -19.80
C SER A 316 23.71 -23.19 -19.08
N ASP A 317 24.13 -21.96 -19.40
CA ASP A 317 25.33 -21.34 -18.84
C ASP A 317 25.22 -21.16 -17.31
N LEU A 318 23.98 -21.00 -16.81
CA LEU A 318 23.66 -20.91 -15.39
C LEU A 318 23.53 -22.31 -14.76
N ALA A 319 22.85 -23.23 -15.45
CA ALA A 319 22.61 -24.59 -14.98
C ALA A 319 23.91 -25.40 -14.81
N GLU A 320 24.92 -25.18 -15.65
CA GLU A 320 26.23 -25.85 -15.56
C GLU A 320 27.00 -25.50 -14.28
N LYS A 321 26.70 -24.36 -13.67
CA LYS A 321 27.40 -23.85 -12.47
C LYS A 321 26.67 -24.15 -11.17
N GLU A 322 25.50 -24.77 -11.25
CA GLU A 322 24.58 -24.95 -10.14
C GLU A 322 24.24 -26.43 -9.92
N ASN A 323 23.89 -26.79 -8.68
CA ASN A 323 23.50 -28.15 -8.36
C ASN A 323 22.06 -28.42 -8.83
N MET A 324 21.90 -28.92 -10.06
CA MET A 324 20.57 -29.14 -10.66
C MET A 324 19.71 -30.15 -9.92
N ILE A 325 20.30 -31.08 -9.18
CA ILE A 325 19.55 -32.01 -8.34
C ILE A 325 18.87 -31.24 -7.20
N GLU A 326 19.61 -30.36 -6.53
CA GLU A 326 19.08 -29.50 -5.46
C GLU A 326 18.01 -28.54 -5.96
N VAL A 327 18.20 -27.95 -7.15
CA VAL A 327 17.19 -27.08 -7.78
C VAL A 327 15.89 -27.83 -8.06
N CYS A 328 15.96 -29.07 -8.53
CA CYS A 328 14.78 -29.84 -8.92
C CYS A 328 14.08 -30.50 -7.71
N GLU A 329 14.85 -31.01 -6.75
CA GLU A 329 14.35 -31.84 -5.64
C GLU A 329 14.23 -31.07 -4.31
N GLY A 330 14.91 -29.93 -4.17
CA GLY A 330 15.01 -29.18 -2.90
C GLY A 330 13.75 -28.38 -2.51
N GLY A 331 12.67 -28.44 -3.29
CA GLY A 331 11.39 -27.82 -2.97
C GLY A 331 11.40 -26.28 -2.88
N GLY A 332 12.48 -25.63 -3.33
CA GLY A 332 12.69 -24.18 -3.18
C GLY A 332 13.15 -23.73 -1.80
N ASN A 333 13.47 -24.65 -0.89
CA ASN A 333 13.86 -24.38 0.50
C ASN A 333 15.38 -24.22 0.72
N GLY A 334 16.18 -24.07 -0.35
CA GLY A 334 17.66 -24.02 -0.30
C GLY A 334 18.30 -22.87 0.51
N THR A 335 17.51 -22.11 1.27
CA THR A 335 18.00 -21.22 2.34
C THR A 335 16.97 -21.17 3.47
N GLU A 336 16.91 -22.23 4.28
CA GLU A 336 16.36 -22.12 5.63
C GLU A 336 17.18 -21.09 6.42
N LEU A 337 16.64 -19.88 6.64
CA LEU A 337 17.02 -19.03 7.77
C LEU A 337 15.78 -18.29 8.28
N PRO A 338 15.73 -18.02 9.61
CA PRO A 338 14.54 -18.15 10.43
C PRO A 338 13.51 -17.03 10.21
N ILE A 339 12.30 -17.33 10.67
CA ILE A 339 11.13 -16.46 10.80
C ILE A 339 11.50 -15.06 11.29
#